data_AF-A0A9E4K6T8-F1
#
_entry.id   AF-A0A9E4K6T8-F1
#
_cell.length_a   1.000
_cell.length_b   1.000
_cell.length_c   1.000
_cell.angle_alpha   90.00
_cell.angle_beta   90.00
_cell.angle_gamma   90.00
#
_symmetry.space_group_name_H-M   'P 1'
#
loop_
_entity.id
_entity.type
_entity.pdbx_description
1 polymer ?
#
loop_
_entity_poly.entity_id
_entity_poly.type
_entity_poly.pdbx_seq_one_letter_code
_entity_poly.pdbx_strand_id
1 'polypeptide(L)'
;MTSDKLIEKFGLLLNMERQQQKEKRDKIRTLLKKLKKQKVVLRTRIDQEQNPQNRKRLKRNLKVIQAQRKKGIKLCKSIKCK
;
A
#
# COMPACT_ATOMS: atom_id res chain seq x y z
N MET A 1 6.05 39.18 -17.59
CA MET A 1 4.96 38.22 -17.33
C MET A 1 3.94 38.92 -16.45
N THR A 2 2.65 38.88 -16.79
CA THR A 2 1.58 39.45 -15.97
C THR A 2 1.25 38.52 -14.81
N SER A 3 0.77 39.07 -13.69
CA SER A 3 0.44 38.31 -12.47
C SER A 3 -0.52 37.14 -12.73
N ASP A 4 -1.42 37.27 -13.71
CA ASP A 4 -2.37 36.22 -14.09
C ASP A 4 -1.68 34.96 -14.63
N LYS A 5 -0.64 35.12 -15.46
CA LYS A 5 0.14 33.98 -16.00
C LYS A 5 0.94 33.25 -14.90
N LEU A 6 1.31 33.95 -13.83
CA LEU A 6 1.96 33.36 -12.66
C LEU A 6 0.96 32.54 -11.84
N ILE A 7 -0.25 33.06 -11.62
CA ILE A 7 -1.32 32.35 -10.92
C ILE A 7 -1.72 31.07 -11.68
N GLU A 8 -1.85 31.14 -13.01
CA GLU A 8 -2.13 29.95 -13.83
C GLU A 8 -1.04 28.87 -13.71
N LYS A 9 0.23 29.26 -13.83
CA LYS A 9 1.35 28.32 -13.66
C LYS A 9 1.38 27.71 -12.27
N PHE A 10 1.07 28.49 -11.24
CA PHE A 10 0.99 28.01 -9.87
C PHE A 10 -0.17 27.01 -9.70
N GLY A 11 -1.34 27.31 -10.29
CA GLY A 11 -2.48 26.38 -10.32
C GLY A 11 -2.16 25.06 -11.02
N LEU A 12 -1.44 25.10 -12.14
CA LEU A 12 -0.99 23.91 -12.85
C LEU A 12 0.00 23.07 -12.00
N LEU A 13 0.94 23.73 -11.32
CA LEU A 13 1.87 23.07 -10.40
C LEU A 13 1.13 22.39 -9.24
N LEU A 14 0.21 23.11 -8.58
CA LEU A 14 -0.59 22.56 -7.49
C LEU A 14 -1.46 21.38 -7.94
N ASN A 15 -2.01 21.44 -9.15
CA ASN A 15 -2.79 20.34 -9.72
C ASN A 15 -1.92 19.09 -10.00
N MET A 16 -0.71 19.27 -10.54
CA MET A 16 0.25 18.17 -10.71
C MET A 16 0.61 17.52 -9.37
N GLU A 17 0.92 18.32 -8.35
CA GLU A 17 1.23 17.80 -7.01
C GLU A 17 0.05 17.00 -6.44
N ARG A 18 -1.18 17.51 -6.59
CA ARG A 18 -2.40 16.83 -6.15
C ARG A 18 -2.59 15.50 -6.88
N GLN A 19 -2.35 15.45 -8.19
CA GLN A 19 -2.44 14.22 -8.98
C GLN A 19 -1.39 13.19 -8.55
N GLN A 20 -0.14 13.61 -8.37
CA GLN A 20 0.93 12.73 -7.89
C GLN A 20 0.64 12.19 -6.49
N GLN A 21 0.08 13.01 -5.60
CA GLN A 21 -0.37 12.56 -4.27
C GLN A 21 -1.49 11.51 -4.39
N LYS A 22 -2.48 11.72 -5.26
CA LYS A 22 -3.56 10.75 -5.52
C LYS A 22 -2.99 9.42 -6.00
N GLU A 23 -2.10 9.43 -6.99
CA GLU A 23 -1.48 8.20 -7.50
C GLU A 23 -0.68 7.45 -6.43
N LYS A 24 0.08 8.16 -5.59
CA LYS A 24 0.81 7.55 -4.46
C LYS A 24 -0.16 6.86 -3.50
N ARG A 25 -1.28 7.51 -3.17
CA ARG A 25 -2.33 6.94 -2.31
C ARG A 25 -2.95 5.68 -2.93
N ASP A 26 -3.27 5.71 -4.23
CA ASP A 26 -3.86 4.58 -4.95
C ASP A 26 -2.91 3.38 -5.05
N LYS A 27 -1.61 3.62 -5.30
CA LYS A 27 -0.58 2.58 -5.29
C LYS A 27 -0.49 1.90 -3.92
N ILE A 28 -0.48 2.67 -2.83
CA ILE A 28 -0.46 2.13 -1.46
C ILE A 28 -1.74 1.33 -1.17
N ARG A 29 -2.91 1.83 -1.55
CA ARG A 29 -4.19 1.12 -1.37
C ARG A 29 -4.19 -0.22 -2.11
N THR A 30 -3.67 -0.23 -3.33
CA THR A 30 -3.55 -1.44 -4.16
C THR A 30 -2.59 -2.45 -3.55
N LEU A 31 -1.42 -2.00 -3.07
CA LEU A 31 -0.44 -2.86 -2.41
C LEU A 31 -1.01 -3.45 -1.11
N LEU A 32 -1.73 -2.65 -0.31
CA LEU A 32 -2.45 -3.15 0.85
C LEU A 32 -3.52 -4.18 0.46
N LYS A 33 -4.29 -3.98 -0.62
CA LYS A 33 -5.24 -5.01 -1.09
C LYS A 33 -4.52 -6.31 -1.46
N LYS A 34 -3.38 -6.26 -2.18
CA LYS A 34 -2.57 -7.43 -2.54
C LYS A 34 -2.07 -8.18 -1.29
N LEU A 35 -1.53 -7.46 -0.30
CA LEU A 35 -1.11 -8.06 0.97
C LEU A 35 -2.28 -8.73 1.73
N LYS A 36 -3.51 -8.20 1.61
CA LYS A 36 -4.71 -8.84 2.21
C LYS A 36 -4.96 -10.20 1.57
N LYS A 37 -4.97 -10.24 0.23
CA LYS A 37 -5.21 -11.46 -0.55
C LYS A 37 -4.12 -12.51 -0.25
N GLN A 38 -2.85 -12.11 -0.28
CA GLN A 38 -1.74 -13.02 0.04
C GLN A 38 -1.81 -13.58 1.46
N LYS A 39 -2.24 -12.78 2.46
CA LYS A 39 -2.47 -13.26 3.82
C LYS A 39 -3.52 -14.38 3.86
N VAL A 40 -4.61 -14.25 3.11
CA VAL A 40 -5.67 -15.27 3.05
C VAL A 40 -5.13 -16.53 2.38
N VAL A 41 -4.50 -16.40 1.22
CA VAL A 41 -3.90 -17.55 0.49
C VAL A 41 -2.89 -18.30 1.35
N LEU A 42 -2.01 -17.58 2.08
CA LEU A 42 -1.03 -18.22 2.95
C LEU A 42 -1.67 -18.93 4.15
N ARG A 43 -2.79 -18.42 4.69
CA ARG A 43 -3.53 -19.12 5.74
C ARG A 43 -4.09 -20.44 5.21
N THR A 44 -4.79 -20.40 4.09
CA THR A 44 -5.32 -21.61 3.44
C THR A 44 -4.22 -22.64 3.16
N ARG A 45 -3.06 -22.19 2.66
CA ARG A 45 -1.90 -23.08 2.44
C ARG A 45 -1.35 -23.66 3.74
N ILE A 46 -1.30 -22.90 4.83
CA ILE A 46 -0.85 -23.40 6.15
C ILE A 46 -1.79 -24.47 6.70
N ASP A 47 -3.07 -24.38 6.40
CA ASP A 47 -4.10 -25.31 6.86
C ASP A 47 -4.07 -26.62 6.07
N GLN A 48 -3.72 -26.55 4.78
CA GLN A 48 -3.56 -27.71 3.89
C GLN A 48 -2.18 -28.38 3.97
N GLU A 49 -1.17 -27.68 4.49
CA GLU A 49 0.21 -28.17 4.54
C GLU A 49 0.42 -29.17 5.67
N GLN A 50 0.68 -30.43 5.29
CA GLN A 50 0.96 -31.53 6.23
C GLN A 50 2.43 -31.56 6.66
N ASN A 51 3.36 -31.05 5.85
CA ASN A 51 4.78 -31.05 6.20
C ASN A 51 5.08 -29.96 7.26
N PRO A 52 5.60 -30.32 8.44
CA PRO A 52 5.81 -29.38 9.54
C PRO A 52 6.87 -28.31 9.22
N GLN A 53 7.91 -28.63 8.44
CA GLN A 53 8.93 -27.64 8.04
C GLN A 53 8.35 -26.61 7.07
N ASN A 54 7.62 -27.06 6.06
CA ASN A 54 6.94 -26.17 5.11
C ASN A 54 5.91 -25.30 5.82
N ARG A 55 5.13 -25.89 6.73
CA ARG A 55 4.15 -25.17 7.55
C ARG A 55 4.81 -24.08 8.40
N LYS A 56 5.98 -24.36 8.99
CA LYS A 56 6.78 -23.37 9.74
C LYS A 56 7.26 -22.23 8.85
N ARG A 57 7.72 -22.52 7.62
CA ARG A 57 8.13 -21.50 6.64
C ARG A 57 6.95 -20.62 6.22
N LEU A 58 5.80 -21.21 5.92
CA LEU A 58 4.58 -20.47 5.57
C LEU A 58 4.11 -19.57 6.72
N LYS A 59 4.17 -20.06 7.98
CA LYS A 59 3.86 -19.24 9.17
C LYS A 59 4.80 -18.04 9.33
N ARG A 60 6.10 -18.19 9.03
CA ARG A 60 7.05 -17.06 9.02
C ARG A 60 6.67 -16.03 7.96
N ASN A 61 6.38 -16.47 6.74
CA ASN A 61 5.95 -15.60 5.64
C ASN A 61 4.65 -14.84 6.01
N LEU A 62 3.71 -15.52 6.67
CA LEU A 62 2.48 -14.91 7.15
C LEU A 62 2.76 -13.78 8.16
N LYS A 63 3.70 -13.97 9.10
CA LYS A 63 4.11 -12.92 10.05
C LYS A 63 4.71 -11.70 9.33
N VAL A 64 5.57 -11.93 8.33
CA VAL A 64 6.18 -10.85 7.53
C VAL A 64 5.09 -10.03 6.83
N ILE A 65 4.14 -10.68 6.16
CA ILE A 65 3.03 -9.98 5.48
C ILE A 65 2.17 -9.19 6.47
N GLN A 66 1.90 -9.74 7.67
CA GLN A 66 1.15 -9.01 8.70
C GLN A 66 1.90 -7.75 9.17
N ALA A 67 3.22 -7.86 9.41
CA ALA A 67 4.06 -6.73 9.80
C ALA A 67 4.12 -5.66 8.69
N GLN A 68 4.35 -6.07 7.44
CA GLN A 68 4.36 -5.18 6.28
C GLN A 68 3.02 -4.49 6.08
N ARG A 69 1.90 -5.21 6.22
CA ARG A 69 0.55 -4.63 6.15
C ARG A 69 0.33 -3.60 7.26
N LYS A 70 0.75 -3.88 8.50
CA LYS A 70 0.65 -2.93 9.62
C LYS A 70 1.45 -1.66 9.33
N LYS A 71 2.67 -1.78 8.82
CA LYS A 71 3.50 -0.65 8.39
C LYS A 71 2.81 0.14 7.26
N GLY A 72 2.29 -0.55 6.24
CA GLY A 72 1.58 0.08 5.14
C GLY A 72 0.31 0.82 5.58
N ILE A 73 -0.44 0.29 6.55
CA ILE A 73 -1.62 0.99 7.13
C ILE A 73 -1.19 2.26 7.88
N LYS A 74 -0.09 2.21 8.66
CA LYS A 74 0.45 3.40 9.33
C LYS A 74 0.83 4.48 8.32
N LEU A 75 1.53 4.11 7.25
CA LEU A 75 1.88 5.02 6.16
C LEU A 75 0.63 5.59 5.47
N CYS A 76 -0.35 4.75 5.19
CA CYS A 76 -1.64 5.12 4.60
C CYS A 76 -2.35 6.21 5.45
N LYS A 77 -2.28 6.10 6.79
CA LYS A 77 -2.82 7.11 7.70
C LYS A 77 -2.03 8.42 7.66
N SER A 78 -0.69 8.36 7.64
CA SER A 78 0.15 9.57 7.66
C SER A 78 0.00 10.42 6.40
N ILE A 79 -0.22 9.79 5.24
CA ILE A 79 -0.42 10.52 3.97
C ILE A 79 -1.89 10.85 3.67
N LYS A 80 -2.79 10.64 4.64
CA LYS A 80 -4.24 10.84 4.51
C LYS A 80 -4.84 10.15 3.27
N CYS A 81 -4.54 8.87 3.08
CA CYS A 81 -5.31 8.00 2.17
C CYS A 81 -6.72 7.79 2.73
N LYS A 82 -7.57 8.82 2.71
CA LYS A 82 -9.03 8.66 2.82
C LYS A 82 -9.58 8.63 1.40
#